data_AF-A0A137QT39-F1
#
_entry.id   AF-A0A137QT39-F1
#
_cell.length_a   1.000
_cell.length_b   1.000
_cell.length_c   1.000
_cell.angle_alpha   90.00
_cell.angle_beta   90.00
_cell.angle_gamma   90.00
#
_symmetry.space_group_name_H-M   'P 1'
#
loop_
_entity.id
_entity.type
_entity.pdbx_description
1 polymer ?
#
loop_
_entity_poly.entity_id
_entity_poly.type
_entity_poly.pdbx_seq_one_letter_code
_entity_poly.pdbx_strand_id
1 'polypeptide(L)'
;MVCAMGMLGNSLQGLSPKQKRLLYRSCVVPIATYGFRLWCHGLHPHKAHLASLNKMQRHAAIWIMGAFCTSPSGGVEALAGLIPIHLHLRKLRSRAAYRVLTLSPTHSSRQFLGTHDFPGVDLH
;
A
#
# COMPACT_ATOMS: atom_id res chain seq x y z
N MET A 1 14.07 5.60 2.20
CA MET A 1 12.98 5.96 3.14
C MET A 1 12.86 5.01 4.33
N VAL A 2 12.63 3.70 4.13
CA VAL A 2 12.49 2.77 5.28
C VAL A 2 13.76 2.68 6.13
N CYS A 3 14.95 2.76 5.53
CA CYS A 3 16.21 2.83 6.28
C CYS A 3 16.35 4.13 7.11
N ALA A 4 15.80 5.25 6.63
CA ALA A 4 15.80 6.52 7.38
C ALA A 4 14.83 6.47 8.58
N MET A 5 13.73 5.71 8.48
CA MET A 5 12.88 5.40 9.63
C MET A 5 13.60 4.51 10.64
N GLY A 6 14.48 3.62 10.17
CA GLY A 6 15.43 2.88 11.01
C GLY A 6 16.23 3.79 11.96
N MET A 7 16.62 4.98 11.49
CA MET A 7 17.39 5.97 12.27
C MET A 7 16.55 6.74 13.30
N LEU A 8 15.22 6.77 13.17
CA LEU A 8 14.30 7.46 14.08
C LEU A 8 13.98 6.65 15.36
N GLY A 9 14.44 5.41 15.47
CA GLY A 9 14.27 4.58 16.66
C GLY A 9 15.62 4.18 17.22
N ASN A 10 16.12 4.91 18.22
CA ASN A 10 17.32 4.50 18.95
C ASN A 10 16.96 3.44 20.01
N SER A 11 17.87 2.49 20.28
CA SER A 11 17.65 1.37 21.22
C SER A 11 17.47 1.81 22.68
N LEU A 12 17.83 3.07 23.00
CA LEU A 12 17.85 3.60 24.36
C LEU A 12 16.66 4.52 24.68
N GLN A 13 16.12 5.25 23.68
CA GLN A 13 14.92 6.09 23.79
C GLN A 13 14.29 6.18 22.38
N GLY A 14 13.27 5.37 22.12
CA GLY A 14 12.69 5.22 20.78
C GLY A 14 11.18 5.41 20.75
N LEU A 15 10.65 5.72 19.56
CA LEU A 15 9.22 5.79 19.29
C LEU A 15 8.53 4.47 19.68
N SER A 16 7.38 4.58 20.35
CA SER A 16 6.51 3.43 20.64
C SER A 16 6.15 2.68 19.34
N PRO A 17 5.99 1.35 19.36
CA PRO A 17 5.52 0.59 18.19
C PRO A 17 4.24 1.18 17.57
N LYS A 18 3.35 1.76 18.39
CA LYS A 18 2.14 2.47 17.93
C LYS A 18 2.48 3.72 17.11
N GLN A 19 3.44 4.53 17.57
CA GLN A 19 3.89 5.74 16.86
C GLN A 19 4.63 5.40 15.58
N LYS A 20 5.50 4.37 15.61
CA LYS A 20 6.19 3.84 14.42
C LYS A 20 5.21 3.37 13.35
N ARG A 21 4.18 2.63 13.77
CA ARG A 21 3.09 2.18 12.88
C ARG A 21 2.31 3.36 12.29
N LEU A 22 2.01 4.37 13.10
CA LEU A 22 1.28 5.55 12.66
C LEU A 22 2.08 6.31 11.59
N LEU A 23 3.36 6.56 11.85
CA LEU A 23 4.28 7.21 10.91
C LEU A 23 4.40 6.45 9.58
N TYR A 24 4.55 5.12 9.65
CA TYR A 24 4.61 4.28 8.45
C TYR A 24 3.33 4.42 7.61
N ARG A 25 2.16 4.36 8.26
CA ARG A 25 0.86 4.43 7.59
C ARG A 25 0.55 5.82 7.02
N SER A 26 0.96 6.90 7.70
CA SER A 26 0.69 8.26 7.27
C SER A 26 1.67 8.77 6.22
N CYS A 27 2.92 8.31 6.23
CA CYS A 27 3.97 8.85 5.36
C CYS A 27 4.38 7.87 4.27
N VAL A 28 4.72 6.61 4.62
CA VAL A 28 5.32 5.68 3.65
C VAL A 28 4.28 5.07 2.73
N VAL A 29 3.17 4.60 3.30
CA VAL A 29 2.09 3.97 2.53
C VAL A 29 1.56 4.91 1.44
N PRO A 30 1.17 6.18 1.70
CA PRO A 30 0.69 7.07 0.64
C PRO A 30 1.75 7.38 -0.41
N ILE A 31 3.02 7.58 -0.04
CA ILE A 31 4.09 7.85 -1.01
C ILE A 31 4.30 6.65 -1.93
N ALA A 32 4.35 5.44 -1.37
CA ALA A 32 4.53 4.21 -2.14
C ALA A 32 3.30 3.86 -3.00
N THR A 33 2.10 4.18 -2.52
CA THR A 33 0.84 3.91 -3.24
C THR A 33 0.47 4.99 -4.25
N TYR A 34 1.04 6.19 -4.16
CA TYR A 34 0.86 7.22 -5.18
C TYR A 34 1.40 6.76 -6.55
N GLY A 35 2.62 6.21 -6.56
CA GLY A 35 3.25 5.66 -7.77
C GLY A 35 2.54 4.43 -8.36
N PHE A 36 1.73 3.71 -7.57
CA PHE A 36 0.97 2.55 -8.04
C PHE A 36 0.02 2.88 -9.21
N ARG A 37 -0.56 4.09 -9.23
CA ARG A 37 -1.44 4.52 -10.33
C ARG A 37 -0.69 4.71 -11.64
N LEU A 38 0.56 5.15 -11.57
CA LEU A 38 1.42 5.36 -12.75
C LEU A 38 1.93 4.03 -13.32
N TRP A 39 2.23 3.06 -12.45
CA TRP A 39 2.80 1.76 -12.85
C TRP A 39 1.75 0.68 -13.17
N CYS A 40 0.48 0.92 -12.88
CA CYS A 40 -0.62 0.05 -13.30
C CYS A 40 -1.07 0.40 -14.73
N HIS A 41 -0.16 0.32 -15.70
CA HIS A 41 -0.54 0.42 -17.10
C HIS A 41 -1.22 -0.89 -17.51
N GLY A 42 -2.52 -0.87 -17.83
CA GLY A 42 -3.24 -2.03 -18.38
C GLY A 42 -3.44 -3.21 -17.42
N LEU A 43 -4.16 -2.98 -16.31
CA LEU A 43 -4.68 -3.99 -15.35
C LEU A 43 -3.66 -4.85 -14.57
N HIS A 44 -2.43 -5.05 -15.07
CA HIS A 44 -1.44 -5.93 -14.45
C HIS A 44 -0.37 -5.15 -13.70
N PRO A 45 -0.40 -5.16 -12.35
CA PRO A 45 0.72 -4.64 -11.59
C PRO A 45 1.97 -5.44 -11.93
N HIS A 46 2.99 -4.76 -12.45
CA HIS A 46 4.26 -5.39 -12.77
C HIS A 46 4.81 -6.12 -11.54
N LYS A 47 5.09 -7.43 -11.69
CA LYS A 47 5.48 -8.29 -10.55
C LYS A 47 6.68 -7.75 -9.79
N ALA A 48 7.61 -7.07 -10.46
CA ALA A 48 8.77 -6.47 -9.80
C ALA A 48 8.41 -5.29 -8.88
N HIS A 49 7.42 -4.47 -9.25
CA HIS A 49 6.97 -3.37 -8.39
C HIS A 49 6.25 -3.91 -7.16
N LEU A 50 5.43 -4.96 -7.31
CA LEU A 50 4.82 -5.64 -6.16
C LEU A 50 5.86 -6.29 -5.24
N ALA A 51 6.90 -6.91 -5.80
CA ALA A 51 7.98 -7.50 -5.01
C ALA A 51 8.75 -6.42 -4.21
N SER A 52 9.02 -5.27 -4.83
CA SER A 52 9.65 -4.13 -4.17
C SER A 52 8.79 -3.57 -3.02
N LEU A 53 7.48 -3.42 -3.26
CA LEU A 53 6.53 -2.96 -2.25
C LEU A 53 6.39 -3.96 -1.08
N ASN A 54 6.36 -5.26 -1.37
CA ASN A 54 6.38 -6.31 -0.34
C ASN A 54 7.67 -6.26 0.48
N LYS A 55 8.83 -6.07 -0.16
CA LYS A 55 10.12 -5.94 0.54
C LYS A 55 10.12 -4.72 1.46
N MET A 56 9.59 -3.59 0.99
CA MET A 56 9.43 -2.37 1.78
C MET A 56 8.53 -2.59 3.00
N GLN A 57 7.36 -3.22 2.81
CA GLN A 57 6.42 -3.49 3.89
C GLN A 57 6.99 -4.45 4.93
N ARG A 58 7.65 -5.53 4.49
CA ARG A 58 8.34 -6.47 5.39
C ARG A 58 9.37 -5.77 6.25
N HIS A 59 10.20 -4.91 5.65
CA HIS A 59 11.23 -4.17 6.37
C HIS A 59 10.63 -3.21 7.40
N ALA A 60 9.52 -2.55 7.06
CA ALA A 60 8.79 -1.69 7.99
C ALA A 60 8.14 -2.49 9.12
N ALA A 61 7.55 -3.66 8.84
CA ALA A 61 6.92 -4.52 9.84
C ALA A 61 7.95 -5.03 10.85
N ILE A 62 9.13 -5.46 10.37
CA ILE A 62 10.27 -5.86 11.19
C ILE A 62 10.73 -4.70 12.09
N TRP A 63 10.87 -3.49 11.54
CA TRP A 63 11.29 -2.30 12.30
C TRP A 63 10.26 -1.86 13.35
N ILE A 64 8.96 -1.95 13.04
CA ILE A 64 7.88 -1.60 13.99
C ILE A 64 7.85 -2.59 15.16
N MET A 65 7.94 -3.88 14.87
CA MET A 65 7.86 -4.95 15.88
C MET A 65 9.18 -5.22 16.60
N GLY A 66 10.32 -4.82 16.02
CA GLY A 66 11.64 -5.26 16.49
C GLY A 66 11.86 -6.76 16.28
N ALA A 67 11.24 -7.35 15.26
CA ALA A 67 11.33 -8.79 15.00
C ALA A 67 12.66 -9.18 14.34
N PHE A 68 13.01 -10.48 14.35
CA PHE A 68 14.18 -10.96 13.62
C PHE A 68 13.96 -10.87 12.10
N CYS A 69 15.02 -10.62 11.34
CA CYS A 69 14.98 -10.60 9.87
C CYS A 69 14.53 -11.92 9.23
N THR A 70 14.67 -13.04 9.94
CA THR A 70 14.25 -14.38 9.51
C THR A 70 12.76 -14.65 9.74
N SER A 71 12.06 -13.77 10.46
CA SER A 71 10.64 -13.95 10.77
C SER A 71 9.78 -13.96 9.49
N PRO A 72 8.71 -14.79 9.45
CA PRO A 72 7.85 -14.90 8.28
C PRO A 72 7.06 -13.61 8.05
N SER A 73 7.10 -13.06 6.83
CA SER A 73 6.52 -11.75 6.49
C SER A 73 5.03 -11.65 6.86
N GLY A 74 4.23 -12.67 6.53
CA GLY A 74 2.80 -12.67 6.84
C GLY A 74 2.51 -12.61 8.34
N GLY A 75 3.32 -13.29 9.15
CA GLY A 75 3.19 -13.29 10.61
C GLY A 75 3.57 -11.92 11.22
N VAL A 76 4.71 -11.36 10.81
CA VAL A 76 5.17 -10.06 11.33
C VAL A 76 4.23 -8.93 10.93
N GLU A 77 3.69 -8.95 9.70
CA GLU A 77 2.71 -7.97 9.25
C GLU A 77 1.40 -8.04 10.05
N ALA A 78 0.91 -9.25 10.30
CA ALA A 78 -0.29 -9.47 11.12
C ALA A 78 -0.09 -8.97 12.56
N LEU A 79 1.04 -9.31 13.18
CA LEU A 79 1.39 -8.86 14.54
C LEU A 79 1.60 -7.33 14.61
N ALA A 80 2.17 -6.74 13.56
CA ALA A 80 2.29 -5.29 13.43
C ALA A 80 0.94 -4.58 13.16
N GLY A 81 -0.13 -5.34 12.91
CA GLY A 81 -1.44 -4.81 12.52
C GLY A 81 -1.41 -4.10 11.17
N LEU A 82 -0.52 -4.50 10.26
CA LEU A 82 -0.44 -3.97 8.91
C LEU A 82 -1.27 -4.85 7.97
N ILE A 83 -2.01 -4.20 7.06
CA ILE A 83 -2.72 -4.93 5.99
C ILE A 83 -1.68 -5.32 4.94
N PRO A 84 -1.61 -6.59 4.50
CA PRO A 84 -0.73 -7.01 3.42
C PRO A 84 -0.85 -6.10 2.19
N ILE A 85 0.28 -5.69 1.60
CA ILE A 85 0.29 -4.63 0.57
C ILE A 85 -0.61 -4.95 -0.61
N HIS A 86 -0.66 -6.22 -1.02
CA HIS A 86 -1.47 -6.67 -2.14
C HIS A 86 -2.98 -6.46 -1.89
N LEU A 87 -3.46 -6.70 -0.66
CA LEU A 87 -4.83 -6.42 -0.26
C LEU A 87 -5.09 -4.91 -0.18
N HIS A 88 -4.10 -4.15 0.30
CA HIS A 88 -4.19 -2.70 0.36
C HIS A 88 -4.36 -2.08 -1.03
N LEU A 89 -3.56 -2.54 -2.01
CA LEU A 89 -3.65 -2.11 -3.40
C LEU A 89 -4.98 -2.49 -4.05
N ARG A 90 -5.47 -3.72 -3.80
CA ARG A 90 -6.80 -4.15 -4.27
C ARG A 90 -7.89 -3.23 -3.72
N LYS A 91 -7.84 -2.92 -2.42
CA LYS A 91 -8.79 -1.99 -1.77
C LYS A 91 -8.73 -0.58 -2.37
N LEU A 92 -7.53 -0.07 -2.64
CA LEU A 92 -7.35 1.24 -3.29
C LEU A 92 -7.93 1.25 -4.70
N ARG A 93 -7.71 0.18 -5.47
CA ARG A 93 -8.29 0.00 -6.80
C ARG A 93 -9.82 0.01 -6.74
N SER A 94 -10.42 -0.83 -5.88
CA SER A 94 -11.88 -0.87 -5.73
C SER A 94 -12.43 0.50 -5.36
N ARG A 95 -11.80 1.22 -4.42
CA ARG A 95 -12.21 2.59 -4.04
C ARG A 95 -12.10 3.58 -5.20
N ALA A 96 -11.07 3.47 -6.03
CA ALA A 96 -10.93 4.31 -7.21
C ALA A 96 -12.04 4.01 -8.22
N ALA A 97 -12.33 2.73 -8.48
CA ALA A 97 -13.43 2.30 -9.35
C ALA A 97 -14.79 2.85 -8.86
N TYR A 98 -15.12 2.67 -7.58
CA TYR A 98 -16.36 3.20 -7.01
C TYR A 98 -16.45 4.74 -7.13
N ARG A 99 -15.35 5.47 -6.92
CA ARG A 99 -15.33 6.93 -7.14
C ARG A 99 -15.63 7.30 -8.57
N VAL A 100 -15.12 6.55 -9.54
CA VAL A 100 -15.39 6.81 -10.97
C VAL A 100 -16.84 6.46 -11.32
N LEU A 101 -17.38 5.39 -10.75
CA LEU A 101 -18.76 4.94 -10.99
C LEU A 101 -19.81 5.87 -10.36
N THR A 102 -19.51 6.46 -9.20
CA THR A 102 -20.39 7.41 -8.50
C THR A 102 -20.40 8.81 -9.13
N LEU A 103 -19.47 9.10 -10.06
CA LEU A 103 -19.50 10.36 -10.81
C LEU A 103 -20.61 10.37 -11.86
N SER A 104 -21.17 11.55 -12.10
CA SER A 104 -22.13 11.77 -13.18
C SER A 104 -21.59 11.22 -14.51
N PRO A 105 -22.43 10.57 -15.34
CA PRO A 105 -22.05 10.07 -16.67
C PRO A 105 -21.40 11.11 -17.57
N THR A 106 -21.68 12.39 -17.35
CA THR A 106 -21.17 13.53 -18.12
C THR A 106 -19.80 14.05 -17.69
N HIS A 107 -19.19 13.48 -16.63
CA HIS A 107 -17.91 13.97 -16.13
C HIS A 107 -16.75 13.46 -17.01
N SER A 108 -15.88 14.37 -17.46
CA SER A 108 -14.74 14.08 -18.36
C SER A 108 -13.81 12.99 -17.83
N SER A 109 -13.62 12.90 -16.51
CA SER A 109 -12.81 11.84 -15.91
C SER A 109 -13.44 10.45 -16.06
N ARG A 110 -14.77 10.34 -16.07
CA ARG A 110 -15.47 9.06 -16.30
C ARG A 110 -15.40 8.66 -17.77
N GLN A 111 -15.44 9.61 -18.69
CA GLN A 111 -15.26 9.34 -20.11
C GLN A 111 -13.83 8.86 -20.43
N PHE A 112 -12.83 9.44 -19.77
CA PHE A 112 -11.43 9.04 -19.93
C PHE A 112 -11.09 7.70 -19.27
N LEU A 113 -11.63 7.42 -18.07
CA LEU A 113 -11.35 6.19 -17.30
C LEU A 113 -12.31 5.04 -17.60
N GLY A 114 -13.51 5.32 -18.13
CA GLY A 114 -14.54 4.33 -18.42
C GLY A 114 -14.24 3.47 -19.64
N THR A 115 -13.37 3.93 -20.54
CA THR A 115 -12.98 3.21 -21.75
C THR A 115 -11.80 2.24 -21.55
N HIS A 116 -11.02 2.39 -20.48
CA HIS A 116 -9.69 1.76 -20.40
C HIS A 116 -9.50 0.74 -19.26
N ASP A 117 -10.29 0.77 -18.17
CA ASP A 117 -9.80 0.17 -16.90
C ASP A 117 -10.76 -0.73 -16.08
N PHE A 118 -12.04 -0.91 -16.44
CA PHE A 118 -12.99 -1.64 -15.59
C PHE A 118 -13.91 -2.65 -16.31
N PRO A 119 -13.40 -3.73 -16.93
CA PRO A 119 -14.24 -4.87 -17.28
C PRO A 119 -14.49 -5.68 -15.99
N GLY A 120 -15.75 -5.79 -15.55
CA GLY A 120 -16.13 -6.64 -14.41
C GLY A 120 -16.63 -5.92 -13.16
N VAL A 121 -17.20 -4.71 -13.30
CA VAL A 121 -18.25 -4.26 -12.38
C VAL A 121 -19.59 -4.45 -13.09
N ASP A 122 -19.83 -5.66 -13.58
CA ASP A 122 -21.17 -6.08 -13.95
C ASP A 122 -21.92 -6.30 -12.64
N LEU A 123 -22.88 -5.42 -12.40
CA LEU A 123 -23.87 -5.53 -11.35
C LEU A 123 -24.78 -6.71 -11.73
N HIS A 124 -24.51 -7.90 -11.20
CA HIS A 124 -25.48 -8.99 -11.10
C HIS A 124 -25.23 -9.81 -9.84
#